data_AF-A0A955D5H3-F1
#
_entry.id   AF-A0A955D5H3-F1
#
_cell.length_a   1.000
_cell.length_b   1.000
_cell.length_c   1.000
_cell.angle_alpha   90.00
_cell.angle_beta   90.00
_cell.angle_gamma   90.00
#
_symmetry.space_group_name_H-M   'P 1'
#
loop_
_entity.id
_entity.type
_entity.pdbx_description
1 polymer ?
#
loop_
_entity_poly.entity_id
_entity_poly.type
_entity_poly.pdbx_seq_one_letter_code
_entity_poly.pdbx_strand_id
1 'polypeptide(L)'
;GRGRPWRHGGAGQSGRSTVLASAAMATDSCVEEIGMSEAQRVEEQVSQIGGDRCCVVCGYNLVGRPVVREPLYRLLIVRCPECGTVSPMQEYPSLGPWARRWAAVLAGGWFVAMLGLWALGTVVLVGLIGVCSTEGTSVARNEVSDAATKWLTSRSPDNTKQGWWQASSEDAIAWWVTQGGWEGFAAAHNGTIGLVNWGGFAVAALSTTLVGSVVGAVWSVSALNLRRRRLLLLLPVMLLWTIAFALLSVLDQSGLLGIQAYGYWALWKPIEEHLGTPLMFAGLGFAAVGGAIGLLVGRSVVRGLLRLLLPWPARAVFGVLWTADGLSPPRPTILR
;
A
#
# COMPACT_ATOMS: atom_id res chain seq x y z
N GLY A 1 -18.64 14.30 -24.71
CA GLY A 1 -19.38 13.61 -25.77
C GLY A 1 -19.37 12.11 -25.52
N ARG A 2 -20.53 11.46 -25.71
CA ARG A 2 -20.91 10.06 -25.40
C ARG A 2 -21.42 9.80 -23.98
N GLY A 3 -22.61 10.34 -23.69
CA GLY A 3 -23.48 9.88 -22.61
C GLY A 3 -24.16 8.56 -23.00
N ARG A 4 -24.21 7.60 -22.07
CA ARG A 4 -25.03 6.38 -22.20
C ARG A 4 -26.39 6.64 -21.56
N PRO A 5 -27.50 6.20 -22.17
CA PRO A 5 -28.82 6.41 -21.60
C PRO A 5 -29.11 5.37 -20.50
N TRP A 6 -29.66 5.87 -19.39
CA TRP A 6 -30.27 5.05 -18.34
C TRP A 6 -31.58 4.45 -18.85
N ARG A 7 -31.71 3.11 -18.80
CA ARG A 7 -32.97 2.41 -19.03
C ARG A 7 -33.75 2.34 -17.72
N HIS A 8 -34.90 3.00 -17.67
CA HIS A 8 -35.93 2.76 -16.67
C HIS A 8 -36.66 1.45 -16.99
N GLY A 9 -36.66 0.52 -16.04
CA GLY A 9 -37.37 -0.75 -16.15
C GLY A 9 -38.81 -0.64 -15.65
N GLY A 10 -39.75 -1.00 -16.52
CA GLY A 10 -40.81 -1.96 -16.24
C GLY A 10 -41.91 -1.53 -15.26
N ALA A 11 -42.95 -0.92 -15.81
CA ALA A 11 -44.27 -0.78 -15.20
C ALA A 11 -44.88 -2.16 -14.86
N GLY A 12 -45.60 -2.20 -13.74
CA GLY A 12 -46.29 -3.39 -13.25
C GLY A 12 -47.42 -3.87 -14.16
N GLN A 13 -47.57 -5.18 -14.23
CA GLN A 13 -48.77 -5.84 -14.74
C GLN A 13 -49.50 -6.51 -13.58
N SER A 14 -50.65 -5.94 -13.25
CA SER A 14 -51.69 -6.52 -12.40
C SER A 14 -52.41 -7.63 -13.15
N GLY A 15 -52.16 -8.89 -12.80
CA GLY A 15 -52.95 -10.03 -13.25
C GLY A 15 -54.02 -10.39 -12.23
N ARG A 16 -55.26 -9.96 -12.48
CA ARG A 16 -56.48 -10.53 -11.88
C ARG A 16 -56.72 -11.91 -12.51
N SER A 17 -56.84 -12.95 -11.70
CA SER A 17 -57.48 -14.21 -12.10
C SER A 17 -58.62 -14.54 -11.15
N THR A 18 -59.84 -14.28 -11.64
CA THR A 18 -61.09 -14.89 -11.23
C THR A 18 -61.13 -16.33 -11.76
N VAL A 19 -61.25 -17.33 -10.87
CA VAL A 19 -61.90 -18.61 -11.19
C VAL A 19 -62.74 -19.02 -9.98
N LEU A 20 -64.06 -19.00 -10.19
CA LEU A 20 -65.09 -19.58 -9.34
C LEU A 20 -65.42 -21.00 -9.83
N ALA A 21 -65.96 -21.79 -8.90
CA ALA A 21 -66.60 -23.10 -9.02
C ALA A 21 -65.60 -24.27 -9.23
N SER A 22 -65.68 -25.40 -8.50
CA SER A 22 -66.85 -26.19 -8.18
C SER A 22 -66.49 -27.34 -7.23
N ALA A 23 -67.53 -28.00 -6.70
CA ALA A 23 -67.58 -29.37 -6.19
C ALA A 23 -67.07 -29.65 -4.75
N ALA A 24 -68.05 -29.66 -3.85
CA ALA A 24 -68.06 -30.46 -2.65
C ALA A 24 -68.40 -31.93 -2.96
N MET A 25 -68.06 -32.81 -1.99
CA MET A 25 -68.49 -34.19 -1.75
C MET A 25 -67.68 -35.33 -2.40
N ALA A 26 -66.90 -36.03 -1.56
CA ALA A 26 -66.75 -37.50 -1.47
C ALA A 26 -65.55 -37.79 -0.52
N THR A 27 -65.79 -38.01 0.78
CA THR A 27 -65.92 -39.33 1.47
C THR A 27 -64.58 -40.00 1.80
N ASP A 28 -64.34 -40.11 3.12
CA ASP A 28 -63.78 -41.28 3.82
C ASP A 28 -62.66 -42.09 3.14
N SER A 29 -61.42 -41.67 3.40
CA SER A 29 -60.27 -42.58 3.47
C SER A 29 -59.33 -42.13 4.61
N CYS A 30 -59.76 -42.45 5.83
CA CYS A 30 -58.95 -42.31 7.02
C CYS A 30 -57.81 -43.35 7.03
N VAL A 31 -56.57 -42.85 7.13
CA VAL A 31 -55.53 -43.29 8.10
C VAL A 31 -54.34 -44.17 7.64
N GLU A 32 -54.25 -44.73 6.44
CA GLU A 32 -53.11 -45.63 6.09
C GLU A 32 -52.04 -45.14 5.08
N GLU A 33 -52.02 -43.86 4.70
CA GLU A 33 -51.04 -43.35 3.70
C GLU A 33 -50.10 -42.22 4.20
N ILE A 34 -49.93 -42.08 5.51
CA ILE A 34 -48.96 -41.11 6.09
C ILE A 34 -47.52 -41.67 6.11
N GLY A 35 -47.32 -42.94 5.75
CA GLY A 35 -46.06 -43.65 6.04
C GLY A 35 -44.85 -43.38 5.14
N MET A 36 -45.00 -42.88 3.91
CA MET A 36 -43.87 -42.90 2.95
C MET A 36 -43.70 -41.70 2.01
N SER A 37 -44.64 -40.74 1.91
CA SER A 37 -44.45 -39.55 1.05
C SER A 37 -43.65 -38.41 1.72
N GLU A 38 -43.38 -38.52 3.02
CA GLU A 38 -42.66 -37.49 3.78
C GLU A 38 -41.14 -37.53 3.58
N ALA A 39 -40.59 -38.67 3.12
CA ALA A 39 -39.15 -38.85 2.89
C ALA A 39 -38.61 -38.10 1.65
N GLN A 40 -39.48 -37.51 0.84
CA GLN A 40 -39.11 -36.80 -0.39
C GLN A 40 -39.69 -35.39 -0.47
N ARG A 41 -39.82 -34.70 0.68
CA ARG A 41 -39.95 -33.23 0.65
C ARG A 41 -38.66 -32.66 0.08
N VAL A 42 -38.70 -32.36 -1.21
CA VAL A 42 -37.64 -31.69 -1.96
C VAL A 42 -37.18 -30.49 -1.13
N GLU A 43 -35.95 -30.54 -0.66
CA GLU A 43 -35.28 -29.47 0.06
C GLU A 43 -35.39 -28.19 -0.79
N GLU A 44 -36.22 -27.23 -0.35
CA GLU A 44 -36.46 -26.00 -1.10
C GLU A 44 -35.20 -25.14 -1.04
N GLN A 45 -34.53 -24.99 -2.18
CA GLN A 45 -33.39 -24.12 -2.32
C GLN A 45 -33.87 -22.67 -2.37
N VAL A 46 -33.57 -21.91 -1.32
CA VAL A 46 -34.01 -20.51 -1.17
C VAL A 46 -33.03 -19.55 -1.84
N SER A 47 -31.73 -19.77 -1.66
CA SER A 47 -30.68 -18.90 -2.20
C SER A 47 -29.33 -19.63 -2.31
N GLN A 48 -28.29 -18.93 -2.74
CA GLN A 48 -26.89 -19.38 -2.64
C GLN A 48 -26.08 -18.39 -1.80
N ILE A 49 -25.05 -18.87 -1.11
CA ILE A 49 -24.15 -18.01 -0.35
C ILE A 49 -23.30 -17.17 -1.30
N GLY A 50 -23.48 -15.84 -1.29
CA GLY A 50 -22.66 -14.92 -2.07
C GLY A 50 -21.38 -14.43 -1.39
N GLY A 51 -21.29 -14.48 -0.05
CA GLY A 51 -20.16 -13.95 0.72
C GLY A 51 -19.33 -15.03 1.45
N ASP A 52 -18.09 -14.70 1.81
CA ASP A 52 -17.20 -15.62 2.54
C ASP A 52 -17.83 -16.02 3.89
N ARG A 53 -18.20 -17.30 4.03
CA ARG A 53 -18.71 -17.88 5.27
C ARG A 53 -18.04 -19.22 5.51
N CYS A 54 -17.23 -19.31 6.55
CA CYS A 54 -16.52 -20.54 6.88
C CYS A 54 -17.40 -21.46 7.75
N CYS A 55 -17.28 -22.77 7.56
CA CYS A 55 -17.83 -23.75 8.47
C CYS A 55 -17.21 -23.58 9.86
N VAL A 56 -18.03 -23.58 10.91
CA VAL A 56 -17.57 -23.39 12.30
C VAL A 56 -16.73 -24.55 12.83
N VAL A 57 -16.89 -25.76 12.26
CA VAL A 57 -16.14 -26.96 12.67
C VAL A 57 -14.86 -27.09 11.84
N CYS A 58 -14.97 -27.18 10.52
CA CYS A 58 -13.82 -27.48 9.67
C CYS A 58 -13.22 -26.27 8.94
N GLY A 59 -13.74 -25.06 9.12
CA GLY A 59 -13.22 -23.86 8.46
C GLY A 59 -13.44 -23.78 6.94
N TYR A 60 -14.10 -24.76 6.31
CA TYR A 60 -14.34 -24.76 4.86
C TYR A 60 -15.22 -23.58 4.42
N ASN A 61 -14.82 -22.86 3.38
CA ASN A 61 -15.58 -21.74 2.84
C ASN A 61 -16.82 -22.22 2.07
N LEU A 62 -18.01 -21.82 2.53
CA LEU A 62 -19.31 -22.23 2.03
C LEU A 62 -19.82 -21.36 0.85
N VAL A 63 -19.01 -20.43 0.33
CA VAL A 63 -19.39 -19.62 -0.86
C VAL A 63 -19.90 -20.50 -2.00
N GLY A 64 -21.04 -20.10 -2.59
CA GLY A 64 -21.71 -20.78 -3.68
C GLY A 64 -22.55 -22.00 -3.27
N ARG A 65 -22.54 -22.41 -2.00
CA ARG A 65 -23.39 -23.53 -1.54
C ARG A 65 -24.86 -23.10 -1.46
N PRO A 66 -25.80 -24.01 -1.82
CA PRO A 66 -27.21 -23.73 -1.74
C PRO A 66 -27.62 -23.58 -0.27
N VAL A 67 -28.39 -22.52 0.00
CA VAL A 67 -29.10 -22.33 1.25
C VAL A 67 -30.44 -23.03 1.11
N VAL A 68 -30.66 -24.01 1.97
CA VAL A 68 -31.85 -24.85 1.97
C VAL A 68 -32.68 -24.51 3.21
N ARG A 69 -34.01 -24.49 3.07
CA ARG A 69 -34.91 -24.38 4.22
C ARG A 69 -35.21 -25.78 4.78
N GLU A 70 -34.82 -26.01 6.02
CA GLU A 70 -35.05 -27.26 6.74
C GLU A 70 -36.55 -27.42 7.05
N PRO A 71 -37.18 -28.57 6.74
CA PRO A 71 -38.64 -28.66 6.68
C PRO A 71 -39.34 -28.62 8.04
N LEU A 72 -38.68 -29.06 9.12
CA LEU A 72 -39.28 -29.18 10.44
C LEU A 72 -39.29 -27.84 11.19
N TYR A 73 -38.14 -27.17 11.26
CA TYR A 73 -37.96 -25.90 11.98
C TYR A 73 -38.01 -24.67 11.08
N ARG A 74 -38.09 -24.87 9.74
CA ARG A 74 -38.05 -23.79 8.73
C ARG A 74 -36.80 -22.92 8.83
N LEU A 75 -35.73 -23.46 9.39
CA LEU A 75 -34.44 -22.78 9.51
C LEU A 75 -33.71 -22.83 8.18
N LEU A 76 -33.09 -21.72 7.78
CA LEU A 76 -32.17 -21.71 6.67
C LEU A 76 -30.88 -22.40 7.12
N ILE A 77 -30.45 -23.42 6.40
CA ILE A 77 -29.25 -24.20 6.71
C ILE A 77 -28.38 -24.32 5.48
N VAL A 78 -27.07 -24.48 5.72
CA VAL A 78 -26.11 -24.90 4.70
C VAL A 78 -25.29 -26.05 5.24
N ARG A 79 -25.26 -27.16 4.50
CA ARG A 79 -24.43 -28.32 4.82
C ARG A 79 -23.02 -28.10 4.29
N CYS A 80 -22.03 -28.28 5.15
CA CYS A 80 -20.65 -28.26 4.72
C CYS A 80 -20.38 -29.50 3.84
N PRO A 81 -19.83 -29.34 2.62
CA PRO A 81 -19.52 -30.46 1.74
C PRO A 81 -18.34 -31.31 2.23
N GLU A 82 -17.49 -30.76 3.11
CA GLU A 82 -16.31 -31.46 3.62
C GLU A 82 -16.65 -32.31 4.86
N CYS A 83 -17.24 -31.69 5.89
CA CYS A 83 -17.48 -32.35 7.16
C CYS A 83 -18.95 -32.71 7.42
N GLY A 84 -19.87 -32.39 6.49
CA GLY A 84 -21.31 -32.59 6.67
C GLY A 84 -21.98 -31.72 7.72
N THR A 85 -21.21 -30.95 8.50
CA THR A 85 -21.75 -30.11 9.58
C THR A 85 -22.77 -29.13 9.03
N VAL A 86 -23.93 -29.09 9.68
CA VAL A 86 -25.01 -28.15 9.38
C VAL A 86 -24.65 -26.81 10.00
N SER A 87 -24.45 -25.80 9.15
CA SER A 87 -24.25 -24.42 9.59
C SER A 87 -25.58 -23.69 9.49
N PRO A 88 -26.22 -23.31 10.61
CA PRO A 88 -27.45 -22.54 10.56
C PRO A 88 -27.14 -21.18 9.95
N MET A 89 -27.91 -20.81 8.92
CA MET A 89 -28.00 -19.43 8.44
C MET A 89 -28.87 -18.66 9.42
N GLN A 90 -28.35 -18.46 10.63
CA GLN A 90 -28.76 -17.30 11.40
C GLN A 90 -28.37 -16.10 10.54
N GLU A 91 -29.38 -15.38 10.06
CA GLU A 91 -29.22 -13.97 9.73
C GLU A 91 -28.57 -13.38 10.98
N TYR A 92 -27.27 -13.09 10.91
CA TYR A 92 -26.64 -12.30 11.96
C TYR A 92 -27.57 -11.10 12.13
N PRO A 93 -28.16 -10.88 13.33
CA PRO A 93 -29.16 -9.83 13.51
C PRO A 93 -28.55 -8.60 12.89
N SER A 94 -29.16 -8.14 11.78
CA SER A 94 -28.51 -7.24 10.83
C SER A 94 -27.77 -6.23 11.66
N LEU A 95 -26.44 -6.38 11.70
CA LEU A 95 -25.56 -5.78 12.67
C LEU A 95 -26.07 -4.35 12.83
N GLY A 96 -26.69 -4.04 13.99
CA GLY A 96 -27.74 -3.01 14.09
C GLY A 96 -27.28 -1.62 13.64
N PRO A 97 -28.07 -0.55 13.81
CA PRO A 97 -27.60 0.81 13.51
C PRO A 97 -26.22 1.13 14.12
N TRP A 98 -25.87 0.49 15.24
CA TRP A 98 -24.53 0.50 15.85
C TRP A 98 -23.41 -0.08 14.98
N ALA A 99 -23.61 -1.17 14.28
CA ALA A 99 -22.57 -1.73 13.43
C ALA A 99 -22.29 -0.87 12.21
N ARG A 100 -23.32 -0.21 11.66
CA ARG A 100 -23.11 0.78 10.60
C ARG A 100 -22.26 1.95 11.09
N ARG A 101 -22.47 2.40 12.34
CA ARG A 101 -21.64 3.43 12.98
C ARG A 101 -20.19 2.95 13.16
N TRP A 102 -19.99 1.74 13.68
CA TRP A 102 -18.66 1.16 13.82
C TRP A 102 -17.96 0.94 12.48
N ALA A 103 -18.68 0.49 11.45
CA ALA A 103 -18.14 0.36 10.11
C ALA A 103 -17.68 1.72 9.56
N ALA A 104 -18.45 2.79 9.78
CA ALA A 104 -18.06 4.15 9.39
C ALA A 104 -16.82 4.63 10.16
N VAL A 105 -16.75 4.39 11.48
CA VAL A 105 -15.58 4.74 12.31
C VAL A 105 -14.34 3.96 11.86
N LEU A 106 -14.45 2.65 11.61
CA LEU A 106 -13.36 1.82 11.13
C LEU A 106 -12.91 2.24 9.72
N ALA A 107 -13.84 2.58 8.83
CA ALA A 107 -13.52 3.10 7.51
C ALA A 107 -12.80 4.45 7.58
N GLY A 108 -13.26 5.36 8.44
CA GLY A 108 -12.59 6.64 8.70
C GLY A 108 -11.20 6.47 9.32
N GLY A 109 -11.07 5.60 10.32
CA GLY A 109 -9.79 5.26 10.93
C GLY A 109 -8.82 4.64 9.94
N TRP A 110 -9.30 3.73 9.09
CA TRP A 110 -8.50 3.14 8.01
C TRP A 110 -8.06 4.19 6.99
N PHE A 111 -8.93 5.13 6.62
CA PHE A 111 -8.57 6.22 5.72
C PHE A 111 -7.45 7.11 6.30
N VAL A 112 -7.57 7.49 7.59
CA VAL A 112 -6.51 8.24 8.28
C VAL A 112 -5.21 7.44 8.35
N ALA A 113 -5.29 6.13 8.63
CA ALA A 113 -4.12 5.26 8.62
C ALA A 113 -3.45 5.20 7.24
N MET A 114 -4.22 5.13 6.15
CA MET A 114 -3.70 5.19 4.78
C MET A 114 -3.01 6.51 4.47
N LEU A 115 -3.58 7.65 4.90
CA LEU A 115 -2.93 8.95 4.76
C LEU A 115 -1.63 9.04 5.58
N GLY A 116 -1.63 8.50 6.80
CA GLY A 116 -0.45 8.44 7.65
C GLY A 116 0.66 7.57 7.04
N LEU A 117 0.32 6.37 6.54
CA LEU A 117 1.23 5.48 5.81
C LEU A 117 1.81 6.14 4.57
N TRP A 118 1.02 6.96 3.89
CA TRP A 118 1.44 7.70 2.73
C TRP A 118 2.39 8.85 3.06
N ALA A 119 2.05 9.67 4.05
CA ALA A 119 2.95 10.72 4.54
C ALA A 119 4.28 10.13 5.06
N LEU A 120 4.21 9.05 5.84
CA LEU A 120 5.38 8.34 6.34
C LEU A 120 6.22 7.78 5.19
N GLY A 121 5.59 7.14 4.20
CA GLY A 121 6.27 6.65 3.00
C GLY A 121 7.00 7.76 2.26
N THR A 122 6.37 8.91 2.06
CA THR A 122 7.00 10.08 1.42
C THR A 122 8.18 10.59 2.23
N VAL A 123 8.05 10.79 3.55
CA VAL A 123 9.16 11.26 4.40
C VAL A 123 10.35 10.30 4.36
N VAL A 124 10.10 9.00 4.47
CA VAL A 124 11.15 7.97 4.38
C VAL A 124 11.84 8.03 3.01
N LEU A 125 11.09 8.10 1.91
CA LEU A 125 11.67 8.15 0.57
C LEU A 125 12.48 9.43 0.34
N VAL A 126 11.98 10.60 0.76
CA VAL A 126 12.72 11.88 0.68
C VAL A 126 14.01 11.82 1.50
N GLY A 127 13.97 11.25 2.70
CA GLY A 127 15.16 11.06 3.53
C GLY A 127 16.21 10.19 2.84
N LEU A 128 15.79 9.05 2.27
CA LEU A 128 16.70 8.10 1.60
C LEU A 128 17.35 8.69 0.34
N ILE A 129 16.61 9.40 -0.51
CA ILE A 129 17.21 10.06 -1.67
C ILE A 129 18.18 11.19 -1.25
N GLY A 130 17.91 11.84 -0.11
CA GLY A 130 18.83 12.81 0.51
C GLY A 130 20.12 12.15 1.03
N VAL A 131 20.02 10.92 1.56
CA VAL A 131 21.20 10.11 1.94
C VAL A 131 22.03 9.78 0.70
N CYS A 132 21.41 9.41 -0.43
CA CYS A 132 22.14 9.20 -1.68
C CYS A 132 22.93 10.44 -2.13
N SER A 133 22.30 11.64 -2.05
CA SER A 133 23.02 12.90 -2.31
C SER A 133 24.19 13.09 -1.35
N THR A 134 23.92 13.04 -0.04
CA THR A 134 24.89 13.32 1.01
C THR A 134 26.09 12.38 0.98
N GLU A 135 25.84 11.07 0.85
CA GLU A 135 26.91 10.08 0.77
C GLU A 135 27.70 10.21 -0.52
N GLY A 136 27.02 10.47 -1.65
CA GLY A 136 27.68 10.66 -2.94
C GLY A 136 28.50 11.95 -3.03
N THR A 137 28.14 13.01 -2.31
CA THR A 137 28.89 14.28 -2.25
C THR A 137 29.86 14.38 -1.08
N SER A 138 29.93 13.36 -0.20
CA SER A 138 30.73 13.38 1.02
C SER A 138 32.22 13.71 0.79
N VAL A 139 32.85 13.14 -0.24
CA VAL A 139 34.25 13.44 -0.60
C VAL A 139 34.41 14.91 -0.98
N ALA A 140 33.59 15.40 -1.91
CA ALA A 140 33.61 16.82 -2.30
C ALA A 140 33.36 17.76 -1.12
N ARG A 141 32.38 17.43 -0.25
CA ARG A 141 32.05 18.23 0.94
C ARG A 141 33.22 18.28 1.92
N ASN A 142 33.93 17.17 2.15
CA ASN A 142 35.08 17.12 3.04
C ASN A 142 36.26 17.93 2.49
N GLU A 143 36.60 17.75 1.21
CA GLU A 143 37.69 18.49 0.55
C GLU A 143 37.43 20.01 0.56
N VAL A 144 36.21 20.42 0.22
CA VAL A 144 35.80 21.83 0.26
C VAL A 144 35.86 22.38 1.69
N SER A 145 35.40 21.62 2.69
CA SER A 145 35.41 22.06 4.08
C SER A 145 36.84 22.22 4.62
N ASP A 146 37.74 21.29 4.29
CA ASP A 146 39.15 21.34 4.69
C ASP A 146 39.89 22.49 4.01
N ALA A 147 39.69 22.68 2.70
CA ALA A 147 40.30 23.76 1.94
C ALA A 147 39.80 25.14 2.38
N ALA A 148 38.49 25.29 2.61
CA ALA A 148 37.90 26.53 3.11
C ALA A 148 38.39 26.85 4.53
N THR A 149 38.50 25.85 5.41
CA THR A 149 39.03 26.05 6.77
C THR A 149 40.47 26.55 6.74
N LYS A 150 41.34 25.95 5.90
CA LYS A 150 42.73 26.40 5.71
C LYS A 150 42.81 27.83 5.17
N TRP A 151 41.93 28.18 4.24
CA TRP A 151 41.87 29.54 3.70
C TRP A 151 41.40 30.56 4.75
N LEU A 152 40.33 30.27 5.49
CA LEU A 152 39.81 31.14 6.56
C LEU A 152 40.84 31.40 7.65
N THR A 153 41.51 30.33 8.12
CA THR A 153 42.56 30.42 9.14
C THR A 153 43.77 31.23 8.67
N SER A 154 44.10 31.18 7.36
CA SER A 154 45.17 32.00 6.78
C SER A 154 44.81 33.49 6.70
N ARG A 155 43.52 33.83 6.54
CA ARG A 155 43.04 35.21 6.39
C ARG A 155 42.84 35.92 7.72
N SER A 156 42.36 35.20 8.73
CA SER A 156 42.05 35.75 10.05
C SER A 156 42.60 34.83 11.16
N PRO A 157 43.89 34.96 11.52
CA PRO A 157 44.53 34.12 12.55
C PRO A 157 43.82 34.18 13.90
N ASP A 158 43.23 35.33 14.24
CA ASP A 158 42.49 35.54 15.49
C ASP A 158 41.15 34.79 15.52
N ASN A 159 40.64 34.36 14.36
CA ASN A 159 39.44 33.53 14.20
C ASN A 159 39.74 32.03 14.11
N THR A 160 40.92 31.57 14.53
CA THR A 160 41.32 30.15 14.52
C THR A 160 40.38 29.19 15.27
N LYS A 161 39.50 29.71 16.14
CA LYS A 161 38.44 28.92 16.82
C LYS A 161 37.15 28.80 16.01
N GLN A 162 36.99 29.58 14.94
CA GLN A 162 35.82 29.53 14.08
C GLN A 162 36.01 28.45 13.03
N GLY A 163 35.31 27.32 13.18
CA GLY A 163 35.25 26.31 12.12
C GLY A 163 34.53 26.84 10.88
N TRP A 164 34.68 26.15 9.75
CA TRP A 164 34.01 26.50 8.49
C TRP A 164 32.48 26.69 8.63
N TRP A 165 31.84 26.06 9.62
CA TRP A 165 30.41 26.23 9.91
C TRP A 165 30.04 27.64 10.38
N GLN A 166 31.01 28.46 10.78
CA GLN A 166 30.84 29.87 11.16
C GLN A 166 31.23 30.85 10.06
N ALA A 167 31.70 30.36 8.90
CA ALA A 167 32.01 31.22 7.76
C ALA A 167 30.77 32.00 7.35
N SER A 168 30.92 33.32 7.15
CA SER A 168 29.86 34.12 6.56
C SER A 168 29.61 33.69 5.12
N SER A 169 28.42 33.98 4.58
CA SER A 169 28.15 33.74 3.16
C SER A 169 29.11 34.51 2.25
N GLU A 170 29.56 35.69 2.69
CA GLU A 170 30.53 36.52 1.96
C GLU A 170 31.91 35.82 1.89
N ASP A 171 32.37 35.24 3.00
CA ASP A 171 33.62 34.48 3.04
C ASP A 171 33.58 33.24 2.14
N ALA A 172 32.45 32.52 2.15
CA ALA A 172 32.26 31.35 1.30
C ALA A 172 32.27 31.72 -0.19
N ILE A 173 31.60 32.81 -0.57
CA ILE A 173 31.61 33.32 -1.95
C ILE A 173 33.02 33.76 -2.34
N ALA A 174 33.70 34.52 -1.48
CA ALA A 174 35.07 34.97 -1.73
C ALA A 174 36.03 33.78 -1.92
N TRP A 175 35.89 32.73 -1.10
CA TRP A 175 36.66 31.50 -1.25
C TRP A 175 36.40 30.84 -2.61
N TRP A 176 35.15 30.65 -3.02
CA TRP A 176 34.81 30.08 -4.32
C TRP A 176 35.40 30.90 -5.48
N VAL A 177 35.41 32.23 -5.39
CA VAL A 177 36.06 33.09 -6.39
C VAL A 177 37.57 32.79 -6.49
N THR A 178 38.26 32.56 -5.36
CA THR A 178 39.70 32.19 -5.40
C THR A 178 39.97 30.84 -6.06
N GLN A 179 39.00 29.93 -6.05
CA GLN A 179 39.10 28.61 -6.70
C GLN A 179 38.73 28.65 -8.18
N GLY A 180 38.38 29.82 -8.74
CA GLY A 180 37.84 29.91 -10.11
C GLY A 180 36.40 29.39 -10.22
N GLY A 181 35.63 29.46 -9.13
CA GLY A 181 34.28 28.93 -9.03
C GLY A 181 34.22 27.40 -8.99
N TRP A 182 33.03 26.85 -9.22
CA TRP A 182 32.81 25.41 -9.27
C TRP A 182 33.65 24.73 -10.36
N GLU A 183 33.75 25.35 -11.54
CA GLU A 183 34.45 24.76 -12.68
C GLU A 183 35.95 24.65 -12.43
N GLY A 184 36.59 25.67 -11.85
CA GLY A 184 38.01 25.64 -11.49
C GLY A 184 38.29 24.57 -10.42
N PHE A 185 37.45 24.50 -9.39
CA PHE A 185 37.57 23.47 -8.36
C PHE A 185 37.38 22.05 -8.92
N ALA A 186 36.34 21.83 -9.74
CA ALA A 186 36.08 20.53 -10.34
C ALA A 186 37.22 20.11 -11.29
N ALA A 187 37.75 21.03 -12.11
CA ALA A 187 38.88 20.77 -12.98
C ALA A 187 40.13 20.33 -12.20
N ALA A 188 40.38 20.91 -11.03
CA ALA A 188 41.49 20.53 -10.15
C ALA A 188 41.37 19.10 -9.55
N HIS A 189 40.16 18.53 -9.54
CA HIS A 189 39.87 17.22 -8.94
C HIS A 189 39.47 16.16 -9.97
N ASN A 190 40.04 16.21 -11.18
CA ASN A 190 39.74 15.30 -12.29
C ASN A 190 38.26 15.37 -12.77
N GLY A 191 37.64 16.54 -12.64
CA GLY A 191 36.26 16.79 -13.05
C GLY A 191 35.22 16.38 -12.00
N THR A 192 33.95 16.53 -12.37
CA THR A 192 32.81 16.26 -11.47
C THR A 192 32.72 14.79 -11.04
N ILE A 193 33.11 13.86 -11.91
CA ILE A 193 33.05 12.42 -11.65
C ILE A 193 34.06 11.99 -10.56
N GLY A 194 35.23 12.63 -10.52
CA GLY A 194 36.28 12.33 -9.53
C GLY A 194 35.93 12.75 -8.11
N LEU A 195 35.02 13.72 -7.98
CA LEU A 195 34.52 14.25 -6.71
C LEU A 195 33.37 13.44 -6.09
N VAL A 196 32.79 12.50 -6.85
CA VAL A 196 31.70 11.64 -6.37
C VAL A 196 32.26 10.47 -5.57
N ASN A 197 31.78 10.30 -4.35
CA ASN A 197 32.03 9.09 -3.57
C ASN A 197 31.13 7.94 -4.08
N TRP A 198 31.56 7.27 -5.15
CA TRP A 198 30.81 6.18 -5.77
C TRP A 198 30.56 5.00 -4.81
N GLY A 199 31.48 4.75 -3.88
CA GLY A 199 31.31 3.71 -2.86
C GLY A 199 30.19 4.05 -1.87
N GLY A 200 30.23 5.26 -1.31
CA GLY A 200 29.17 5.76 -0.42
C GLY A 200 27.81 5.82 -1.12
N PHE A 201 27.77 6.35 -2.35
CA PHE A 201 26.57 6.38 -3.17
C PHE A 201 26.02 4.97 -3.44
N ALA A 202 26.85 3.99 -3.79
CA ALA A 202 26.40 2.62 -4.06
C ALA A 202 25.76 1.96 -2.82
N VAL A 203 26.36 2.15 -1.64
CA VAL A 203 25.79 1.66 -0.36
C VAL A 203 24.47 2.35 -0.07
N ALA A 204 24.41 3.68 -0.23
CA ALA A 204 23.19 4.46 -0.05
C ALA A 204 22.08 4.03 -1.02
N ALA A 205 22.41 3.83 -2.30
CA ALA A 205 21.50 3.36 -3.34
C ALA A 205 20.95 1.96 -3.03
N LEU A 206 21.81 1.03 -2.61
CA LEU A 206 21.39 -0.31 -2.19
C LEU A 206 20.43 -0.25 -0.99
N SER A 207 20.77 0.53 0.04
CA SER A 207 19.91 0.72 1.21
C SER A 207 18.55 1.34 0.82
N THR A 208 18.56 2.29 -0.11
CA THR A 208 17.37 2.95 -0.64
C THR A 208 16.49 1.96 -1.42
N THR A 209 17.07 1.08 -2.24
CA THR A 209 16.33 0.02 -2.93
C THR A 209 15.72 -0.98 -1.94
N LEU A 210 16.47 -1.39 -0.91
CA LEU A 210 15.99 -2.32 0.11
C LEU A 210 14.81 -1.72 0.89
N VAL A 211 14.95 -0.51 1.43
CA VAL A 211 13.87 0.16 2.19
C VAL A 211 12.69 0.48 1.26
N GLY A 212 12.96 0.94 0.04
CA GLY A 212 11.93 1.15 -0.99
C GLY A 212 11.11 -0.12 -1.26
N SER A 213 11.75 -1.31 -1.26
CA SER A 213 11.06 -2.59 -1.41
C SER A 213 10.15 -2.93 -0.23
N VAL A 214 10.54 -2.57 0.99
CA VAL A 214 9.69 -2.74 2.17
C VAL A 214 8.47 -1.83 2.09
N VAL A 215 8.68 -0.54 1.76
CA VAL A 215 7.59 0.43 1.56
C VAL A 215 6.63 -0.06 0.46
N GLY A 216 7.16 -0.51 -0.69
CA GLY A 216 6.37 -1.09 -1.76
C GLY A 216 5.58 -2.33 -1.33
N ALA A 217 6.17 -3.20 -0.50
CA ALA A 217 5.49 -4.38 0.02
C ALA A 217 4.31 -4.01 0.95
N VAL A 218 4.49 -3.02 1.82
CA VAL A 218 3.42 -2.49 2.68
C VAL A 218 2.25 -1.96 1.85
N TRP A 219 2.54 -1.22 0.78
CA TRP A 219 1.52 -0.72 -0.15
C TRP A 219 0.84 -1.82 -0.95
N SER A 220 1.55 -2.88 -1.30
CA SER A 220 0.98 -4.05 -1.98
C SER A 220 -0.14 -4.71 -1.17
N VAL A 221 0.03 -4.76 0.16
CA VAL A 221 -0.94 -5.34 1.09
C VAL A 221 -2.03 -4.34 1.43
N SER A 222 -1.70 -3.07 1.60
CA SER A 222 -2.70 -2.04 1.95
C SER A 222 -3.73 -1.82 0.83
N ALA A 223 -3.32 -1.94 -0.43
CA ALA A 223 -4.19 -1.74 -1.59
C ALA A 223 -4.80 -3.05 -2.14
N LEU A 224 -5.42 -3.87 -1.28
CA LEU A 224 -5.98 -5.19 -1.64
C LEU A 224 -6.95 -5.16 -2.84
N ASN A 225 -7.71 -4.08 -3.01
CA ASN A 225 -8.70 -3.97 -4.09
C ASN A 225 -8.07 -3.73 -5.49
N LEU A 226 -6.77 -3.45 -5.57
CA LEU A 226 -6.09 -3.23 -6.84
C LEU A 226 -5.48 -4.54 -7.37
N ARG A 227 -5.74 -4.83 -8.65
CA ARG A 227 -5.03 -5.89 -9.39
C ARG A 227 -3.55 -5.53 -9.51
N ARG A 228 -2.68 -6.54 -9.61
CA ARG A 228 -1.21 -6.40 -9.71
C ARG A 228 -0.72 -5.36 -10.74
N ARG A 229 -1.37 -5.25 -11.91
CA ARG A 229 -1.03 -4.23 -12.91
C ARG A 229 -1.41 -2.81 -12.50
N ARG A 230 -2.52 -2.64 -11.78
CA ARG A 230 -2.98 -1.33 -11.28
C ARG A 230 -2.20 -0.86 -10.04
N LEU A 231 -1.67 -1.79 -9.25
CA LEU A 231 -0.75 -1.48 -8.16
C LEU A 231 0.48 -0.68 -8.63
N LEU A 232 1.01 -0.98 -9.83
CA LEU A 232 2.13 -0.23 -10.39
C LEU A 232 1.79 1.23 -10.69
N LEU A 233 0.51 1.60 -10.79
CA LEU A 233 0.09 3.01 -10.92
C LEU A 233 0.21 3.79 -9.61
N LEU A 234 0.29 3.12 -8.45
CA LEU A 234 0.57 3.79 -7.18
C LEU A 234 2.01 4.31 -7.11
N LEU A 235 2.94 3.63 -7.79
CA LEU A 235 4.35 4.00 -7.80
C LEU A 235 4.57 5.42 -8.35
N PRO A 236 4.13 5.79 -9.58
CA PRO A 236 4.31 7.14 -10.08
C PRO A 236 3.61 8.18 -9.21
N VAL A 237 2.48 7.86 -8.57
CA VAL A 237 1.81 8.79 -7.64
C VAL A 237 2.68 9.08 -6.42
N MET A 238 3.29 8.06 -5.80
CA MET A 238 4.23 8.27 -4.68
C MET A 238 5.51 8.98 -5.12
N LEU A 239 6.04 8.65 -6.29
CA LEU A 239 7.24 9.29 -6.83
C LEU A 239 6.98 10.77 -7.13
N LEU A 240 5.82 11.13 -7.71
CA LEU A 240 5.45 12.52 -7.97
C LEU A 240 5.43 13.35 -6.67
N TRP A 241 4.89 12.78 -5.59
CA TRP A 241 4.89 13.46 -4.30
C TRP A 241 6.27 13.54 -3.66
N THR A 242 7.08 12.49 -3.80
CA THR A 242 8.48 12.51 -3.37
C THR A 242 9.26 13.59 -4.12
N ILE A 243 9.05 13.73 -5.43
CA ILE A 243 9.63 14.79 -6.26
C ILE A 243 9.15 16.16 -5.78
N ALA A 244 7.85 16.33 -5.53
CA ALA A 244 7.30 17.60 -5.05
C ALA A 244 7.94 18.04 -3.72
N PHE A 245 8.10 17.12 -2.75
CA PHE A 245 8.76 17.43 -1.48
C PHE A 245 10.28 17.62 -1.61
N ALA A 246 10.95 16.87 -2.50
CA ALA A 246 12.35 17.09 -2.82
C ALA A 246 12.56 18.48 -3.44
N LEU A 247 11.68 18.91 -4.36
CA LEU A 247 11.69 20.25 -4.94
C LEU A 247 11.42 21.34 -3.89
N LEU A 248 10.52 21.11 -2.93
CA LEU A 248 10.35 22.04 -1.81
C LEU A 248 11.64 22.21 -1.01
N SER A 249 12.41 21.13 -0.82
CA SER A 249 13.70 21.19 -0.13
C SER A 249 14.74 21.98 -0.96
N VAL A 250 14.72 21.85 -2.29
CA VAL A 250 15.57 22.66 -3.19
C VAL A 250 15.16 24.13 -3.18
N LEU A 251 13.85 24.42 -3.15
CA LEU A 251 13.34 25.79 -3.07
C LEU A 251 13.69 26.45 -1.74
N ASP A 252 13.68 25.69 -0.64
CA ASP A 252 14.15 26.16 0.66
C ASP A 252 15.63 26.57 0.60
N GLN A 253 16.48 25.70 0.04
CA GLN A 253 17.91 25.97 -0.14
C GLN A 253 18.22 27.16 -1.05
N SER A 254 17.32 27.48 -1.99
CA SER A 254 17.47 28.65 -2.86
C SER A 254 17.26 29.99 -2.13
N GLY A 255 16.76 29.97 -0.89
CA GLY A 255 16.42 31.16 -0.11
C GLY A 255 15.07 31.79 -0.48
N LEU A 256 14.34 31.21 -1.44
CA LEU A 256 13.02 31.70 -1.88
C LEU A 256 11.98 31.68 -0.76
N LEU A 257 12.12 30.75 0.19
CA LEU A 257 11.23 30.64 1.36
C LEU A 257 11.62 31.58 2.52
N GLY A 258 12.67 32.38 2.37
CA GLY A 258 13.11 33.34 3.39
C GLY A 258 13.70 32.72 4.65
N ILE A 259 13.88 31.39 4.68
CA ILE A 259 14.62 30.69 5.73
C ILE A 259 16.10 30.99 5.47
N GLN A 260 16.72 31.79 6.34
CA GLN A 260 18.12 32.19 6.18
C GLN A 260 19.00 30.94 6.15
N ALA A 261 19.60 30.67 5.00
CA ALA A 261 20.66 29.70 4.88
C ALA A 261 21.84 30.18 5.72
N TYR A 262 22.26 29.37 6.70
CA TYR A 262 23.48 29.63 7.45
C TYR A 262 24.66 29.83 6.48
N GLY A 263 25.60 30.72 6.80
CA GLY A 263 26.69 31.09 5.87
C GLY A 263 27.47 29.90 5.31
N TYR A 264 27.60 28.81 6.07
CA TYR A 264 28.24 27.58 5.60
C TYR A 264 27.48 26.85 4.47
N TRP A 265 26.17 27.05 4.33
CA TRP A 265 25.41 26.49 3.21
C TRP A 265 25.85 27.08 1.88
N ALA A 266 26.29 28.35 1.86
CA ALA A 266 26.84 28.97 0.65
C ALA A 266 28.12 28.25 0.16
N LEU A 267 28.85 27.60 1.08
CA LEU A 267 30.02 26.81 0.72
C LEU A 267 29.64 25.52 -0.02
N TRP A 268 28.58 24.84 0.41
CA TRP A 268 28.15 23.56 -0.17
C TRP A 268 27.17 23.70 -1.33
N LYS A 269 26.51 24.85 -1.48
CA LYS A 269 25.49 25.08 -2.50
C LYS A 269 25.94 24.69 -3.92
N PRO A 270 27.15 25.07 -4.41
CA PRO A 270 27.59 24.63 -5.75
C PRO A 270 27.74 23.11 -5.86
N ILE A 271 28.17 22.43 -4.79
CA ILE A 271 28.31 20.97 -4.74
C ILE A 271 26.92 20.32 -4.85
N GLU A 272 25.94 20.80 -4.09
CA GLU A 272 24.58 20.26 -4.10
C GLU A 272 23.87 20.50 -5.43
N GLU A 273 24.07 21.66 -6.06
CA GLU A 273 23.48 21.98 -7.35
C GLU A 273 24.06 21.10 -8.48
N HIS A 274 25.39 20.92 -8.51
CA HIS A 274 26.07 20.22 -9.61
C HIS A 274 26.22 18.71 -9.42
N LEU A 275 26.36 18.23 -8.18
CA LEU A 275 26.51 16.79 -7.86
C LEU A 275 25.32 16.25 -7.09
N GLY A 276 24.90 16.95 -6.03
CA GLY A 276 23.89 16.45 -5.11
C GLY A 276 22.53 16.20 -5.76
N THR A 277 22.06 17.15 -6.57
CA THR A 277 20.75 17.08 -7.24
C THR A 277 20.68 15.92 -8.25
N PRO A 278 21.65 15.72 -9.17
CA PRO A 278 21.70 14.53 -10.02
C PRO A 278 21.74 13.22 -9.23
N LEU A 279 22.54 13.14 -8.16
CA LEU A 279 22.65 11.94 -7.33
C LEU A 279 21.35 11.65 -6.54
N MET A 280 20.65 12.69 -6.10
CA MET A 280 19.32 12.58 -5.49
C MET A 280 18.31 11.98 -6.48
N PHE A 281 18.28 12.45 -7.73
CA PHE A 281 17.41 11.87 -8.77
C PHE A 281 17.81 10.44 -9.16
N ALA A 282 19.10 10.13 -9.18
CA ALA A 282 19.56 8.74 -9.34
C ALA A 282 19.06 7.87 -8.18
N GLY A 283 19.17 8.35 -6.93
CA GLY A 283 18.61 7.72 -5.75
C GLY A 283 17.09 7.49 -5.83
N LEU A 284 16.36 8.44 -6.39
CA LEU A 284 14.92 8.29 -6.67
C LEU A 284 14.65 7.14 -7.65
N GLY A 285 15.50 6.96 -8.66
CA GLY A 285 15.46 5.80 -9.55
C GLY A 285 15.62 4.47 -8.80
N PHE A 286 16.60 4.39 -7.89
CA PHE A 286 16.80 3.21 -7.03
C PHE A 286 15.63 2.95 -6.07
N ALA A 287 15.03 4.02 -5.51
CA ALA A 287 13.81 3.94 -4.72
C ALA A 287 12.63 3.44 -5.55
N ALA A 288 12.48 3.89 -6.80
CA ALA A 288 11.43 3.46 -7.72
C ALA A 288 11.57 1.97 -8.07
N VAL A 289 12.80 1.51 -8.36
CA VAL A 289 13.09 0.09 -8.60
C VAL A 289 12.77 -0.75 -7.37
N GLY A 290 13.24 -0.33 -6.19
CA GLY A 290 12.92 -0.99 -4.92
C GLY A 290 11.42 -1.07 -4.68
N GLY A 291 10.71 0.06 -4.79
CA GLY A 291 9.26 0.16 -4.65
C GLY A 291 8.50 -0.74 -5.61
N ALA A 292 8.94 -0.82 -6.89
CA ALA A 292 8.35 -1.73 -7.87
C ALA A 292 8.54 -3.20 -7.47
N ILE A 293 9.74 -3.60 -7.03
CA ILE A 293 10.02 -4.95 -6.53
C ILE A 293 9.10 -5.26 -5.34
N GLY A 294 9.02 -4.34 -4.38
CA GLY A 294 8.15 -4.45 -3.22
C GLY A 294 6.67 -4.62 -3.58
N LEU A 295 6.16 -3.78 -4.49
CA LEU A 295 4.77 -3.85 -4.96
C LEU A 295 4.45 -5.19 -5.65
N LEU A 296 5.41 -5.74 -6.38
CA LEU A 296 5.22 -6.99 -7.13
C LEU A 296 5.36 -8.23 -6.24
N VAL A 297 6.26 -8.21 -5.27
CA VAL A 297 6.66 -9.39 -4.47
C VAL A 297 5.99 -9.41 -3.10
N GLY A 298 5.59 -8.25 -2.56
CA GLY A 298 5.07 -8.09 -1.20
C GLY A 298 3.89 -9.01 -0.87
N ARG A 299 2.87 -9.08 -1.73
CA ARG A 299 1.74 -10.00 -1.56
C ARG A 299 2.16 -11.46 -1.52
N SER A 300 3.14 -11.86 -2.32
CA SER A 300 3.65 -13.24 -2.33
C SER A 300 4.41 -13.57 -1.05
N VAL A 301 5.24 -12.64 -0.57
CA VAL A 301 5.98 -12.78 0.70
C VAL A 301 5.01 -12.88 1.87
N VAL A 302 4.00 -12.01 1.94
CA VAL A 302 3.00 -12.03 3.02
C VAL A 302 2.20 -13.32 3.01
N ARG A 303 1.79 -13.82 1.84
CA ARG A 303 1.13 -15.15 1.73
C ARG A 303 2.04 -16.28 2.19
N GLY A 304 3.33 -16.23 1.88
CA GLY A 304 4.34 -17.17 2.37
C GLY A 304 4.45 -17.14 3.90
N LEU A 305 4.55 -15.95 4.48
CA LEU A 305 4.61 -15.74 5.92
C LEU A 305 3.34 -16.23 6.63
N LEU A 306 2.14 -15.95 6.09
CA LEU A 306 0.88 -16.45 6.64
C LEU A 306 0.80 -17.98 6.59
N ARG A 307 1.37 -18.62 5.56
CA ARG A 307 1.47 -20.08 5.49
C ARG A 307 2.46 -20.66 6.50
N LEU A 308 3.50 -19.92 6.85
CA LEU A 308 4.51 -20.36 7.82
C LEU A 308 4.03 -20.15 9.27
N LEU A 309 3.44 -18.99 9.55
CA LEU A 309 3.15 -18.55 10.92
C LEU A 309 1.75 -18.94 11.43
N LEU A 310 0.75 -19.07 10.54
CA LEU A 310 -0.63 -19.32 10.96
C LEU A 310 -1.05 -20.78 10.76
N PRO A 311 -1.79 -21.37 11.71
CA PRO A 311 -2.44 -22.67 11.50
C PRO A 311 -3.48 -22.54 10.39
N TRP A 312 -3.75 -23.65 9.71
CA TRP A 312 -4.59 -23.66 8.52
C TRP A 312 -5.98 -22.97 8.69
N PRO A 313 -6.73 -23.19 9.79
CA PRO A 313 -8.04 -22.54 9.97
C PRO A 313 -7.97 -21.01 10.02
N ALA A 314 -6.90 -20.45 10.58
CA ALA A 314 -6.72 -19.00 10.69
C ALA A 314 -6.40 -18.35 9.33
N ARG A 315 -5.89 -19.11 8.36
CA ARG A 315 -5.57 -18.59 7.01
C ARG A 315 -6.80 -18.21 6.21
N ALA A 316 -7.96 -18.81 6.51
CA ALA A 316 -9.21 -18.53 5.81
C ALA A 316 -9.64 -17.05 5.98
N VAL A 317 -9.36 -16.44 7.14
CA VAL A 317 -9.63 -15.02 7.42
C VAL A 317 -8.86 -14.10 6.46
N PHE A 318 -7.71 -14.55 5.97
CA PHE A 318 -6.86 -13.81 5.04
C PHE A 318 -7.13 -14.18 3.57
N GLY A 319 -8.22 -14.88 3.26
CA GLY A 319 -8.59 -15.30 1.90
C GLY A 319 -8.59 -14.16 0.88
N VAL A 320 -8.89 -12.93 1.33
CA VAL A 320 -8.85 -11.71 0.51
C VAL A 320 -7.49 -11.48 -0.17
N LEU A 321 -6.37 -11.89 0.44
CA LEU A 321 -5.04 -11.76 -0.17
C LEU A 321 -4.86 -12.66 -1.38
N TRP A 322 -5.57 -13.80 -1.44
CA TRP A 322 -5.56 -14.69 -2.60
C TRP A 322 -6.52 -14.20 -3.67
N THR A 323 -7.74 -13.84 -3.27
CA THR A 323 -8.78 -13.40 -4.21
C THR A 323 -8.46 -12.06 -4.86
N ALA A 324 -7.75 -11.17 -4.17
CA ALA A 324 -7.21 -9.92 -4.74
C ALA A 324 -6.32 -10.15 -5.99
N ASP A 325 -5.63 -11.28 -6.04
CA ASP A 325 -4.78 -11.69 -7.15
C ASP A 325 -5.49 -12.67 -8.12
N GLY A 326 -6.79 -12.93 -7.92
CA GLY A 326 -7.56 -13.89 -8.71
C GLY A 326 -7.20 -15.36 -8.43
N LEU A 327 -6.56 -15.62 -7.30
CA LEU A 327 -6.18 -16.97 -6.88
C LEU A 327 -7.26 -17.56 -5.97
N SER A 328 -7.36 -18.89 -5.97
CA SER A 328 -8.24 -19.59 -5.06
C SER A 328 -7.77 -19.42 -3.61
N PRO A 329 -8.69 -19.26 -2.64
CA PRO A 329 -8.34 -19.21 -1.23
C PRO A 329 -7.66 -20.52 -0.78
N PRO A 330 -6.82 -20.48 0.27
CA PRO A 330 -6.10 -21.65 0.74
C PRO A 330 -7.08 -22.76 1.15
N ARG A 331 -6.97 -23.94 0.52
CA ARG A 331 -7.76 -25.15 0.83
C ARG A 331 -7.09 -25.96 1.94
N PRO A 332 -7.86 -26.76 2.72
CA PRO A 332 -7.26 -27.67 3.68
C PRO A 332 -6.41 -28.68 2.94
N THR A 333 -5.15 -28.80 3.32
CA THR A 333 -4.36 -29.95 2.92
C THR A 333 -4.90 -31.11 3.73
N ILE A 334 -5.74 -31.94 3.12
CA ILE A 334 -6.15 -33.21 3.71
C ILE A 334 -4.87 -34.05 3.78
N LEU A 335 -4.23 -34.08 4.95
CA LEU A 335 -3.18 -35.05 5.24
C LEU A 335 -3.89 -36.41 5.21
N ARG A 336 -3.71 -37.14 4.11
CA ARG A 336 -4.12 -38.53 3.99
C ARG A 336 -3.11 -39.41 4.71
#